data_AF-A0A815IIW0-F1
#
_entry.id   AF-A0A815IIW0-F1
#
_cell.length_a   1.000
_cell.length_b   1.000
_cell.length_c   1.000
_cell.angle_alpha   90.00
_cell.angle_beta   90.00
_cell.angle_gamma   90.00
#
_symmetry.space_group_name_H-M   'P 1'
#
loop_
_entity.id
_entity.type
_entity.pdbx_description
1 polymer ?
#
loop_
_entity_poly.entity_id
_entity_poly.type
_entity_poly.pdbx_seq_one_letter_code
_entity_poly.pdbx_strand_id
1 'polypeptide(L)'
;MLRLNIRRTEQETVSFNFIDDLSSFSSNQTNKQEAAFMYMQLLKDIFIEMKDDSKSEMILFCRQQYADNYYALQFINDFEQNYESHQAINWYTRESFLYKILNKALRTQDIEVLYKIRIFIRNLHFHLLECFHEQKNNSTTRLLYRGQRMSNSEFRKIQNNKGGLLSISNFFSTTEDKSVAMIYAGISNDDEIAMMFEIKIESSLTEITSPFANIQEFSNFGQAEKEWLFSFGCVFRIVDIKQNIDNQPWYIHLVLTNEFDKQLKMMTEHFRSDISIGLLLPIHSLGKLSYKMGIYMPAIEYYEMALKSESSWRGKIMILKEIGQTYERLALFDNALACFSKAITMHEKLNDKQTNDYHRLAATYVGMAAIFTAKQDKNQSLNYLNEALNTEIKLEQPNKETLLNCYNDIGFIHFTEQKYDESLFNYQKALDIGIEIYPATHPDIGTIYMNIGNVYQAQKRYEDALENMRKSLDIQLTSLPVDHPDVARSFNNISGIYHSMGHYEDALTYCKNALNIYMKRMPENHPNRAVLYNNMIELYDKLGQLNESLDYQYKKLDIYLATLQPDDAKIGITYNTIAATLAALRRFDEAAEYALKAVDFTTRVFGANHPATKTCAKNLEEILNCQ
;
A
#
# COMPACT_ATOMS: atom_id res chain seq x y z
N MET A 1 30.10 -25.74 -6.99
CA MET A 1 30.42 -25.19 -5.67
C MET A 1 29.52 -24.03 -5.24
N LEU A 2 28.69 -23.43 -6.13
CA LEU A 2 27.44 -22.78 -5.69
C LEU A 2 26.55 -23.71 -4.85
N ARG A 3 26.61 -25.04 -5.07
CA ARG A 3 26.09 -26.10 -4.17
C ARG A 3 26.45 -25.91 -2.68
N LEU A 4 27.54 -25.23 -2.34
CA LEU A 4 27.95 -24.94 -0.96
C LEU A 4 27.64 -23.50 -0.52
N ASN A 5 27.71 -22.51 -1.43
CA ASN A 5 27.35 -21.13 -1.11
C ASN A 5 25.83 -20.92 -1.00
N ILE A 6 25.03 -21.54 -1.87
CA ILE A 6 23.55 -21.57 -1.80
C ILE A 6 23.08 -22.33 -0.55
N ARG A 7 23.79 -23.39 -0.14
CA ARG A 7 23.44 -24.19 1.04
C ARG A 7 23.88 -23.59 2.37
N ARG A 8 24.88 -22.70 2.39
CA ARG A 8 25.43 -22.10 3.63
C ARG A 8 24.80 -20.77 4.00
N THR A 9 24.10 -20.12 3.08
CA THR A 9 23.23 -18.99 3.40
C THR A 9 21.86 -19.52 3.82
N GLU A 10 21.63 -19.60 5.12
CA GLU A 10 20.32 -19.84 5.72
C GLU A 10 19.26 -18.99 4.97
N GLN A 11 18.20 -19.64 4.45
CA GLN A 11 17.00 -19.00 3.91
C GLN A 11 17.19 -18.17 2.62
N GLU A 12 17.31 -18.82 1.46
CA GLU A 12 17.08 -18.22 0.13
C GLU A 12 15.58 -18.16 -0.22
N THR A 13 14.81 -17.40 0.56
CA THR A 13 13.42 -17.11 0.20
C THR A 13 13.41 -16.17 -1.00
N VAL A 14 12.98 -16.67 -2.16
CA VAL A 14 12.69 -15.85 -3.34
C VAL A 14 11.41 -15.09 -3.06
N SER A 15 11.43 -13.77 -3.22
CA SER A 15 10.22 -12.95 -3.01
C SER A 15 9.34 -12.98 -4.26
N PHE A 16 8.13 -13.50 -4.09
CA PHE A 16 7.10 -13.62 -5.13
C PHE A 16 5.96 -12.64 -4.86
N ASN A 17 5.63 -11.83 -5.86
CA ASN A 17 4.44 -10.99 -5.86
C ASN A 17 3.47 -11.50 -6.92
N PHE A 18 2.17 -11.45 -6.62
CA PHE A 18 1.13 -12.01 -7.48
C PHE A 18 0.09 -10.96 -7.83
N ILE A 19 -0.50 -11.10 -9.01
CA ILE A 19 -1.74 -10.41 -9.35
C ILE A 19 -2.66 -11.32 -10.16
N ASP A 20 -3.95 -11.30 -9.81
CA ASP A 20 -4.97 -12.20 -10.35
C ASP A 20 -5.20 -12.00 -11.86
N ASP A 21 -5.68 -13.04 -12.55
CA ASP A 21 -6.04 -13.00 -13.97
C ASP A 21 -7.39 -12.27 -14.15
N LEU A 22 -7.32 -10.95 -14.32
CA LEU A 22 -8.35 -10.05 -14.86
C LEU A 22 -9.78 -10.12 -14.25
N SER A 23 -10.03 -9.26 -13.27
CA SER A 23 -11.33 -8.54 -13.13
C SER A 23 -11.25 -7.18 -12.42
N SER A 24 -10.10 -6.78 -11.83
CA SER A 24 -10.03 -5.66 -10.89
C SER A 24 -9.07 -4.52 -11.22
N PHE A 25 -8.32 -4.55 -12.34
CA PHE A 25 -7.48 -3.40 -12.70
C PHE A 25 -8.38 -2.25 -13.19
N SER A 26 -8.82 -1.42 -12.26
CA SER A 26 -9.41 -0.12 -12.56
C SER A 26 -8.27 0.90 -12.58
N SER A 27 -8.15 1.64 -13.68
CA SER A 27 -7.16 2.73 -13.82
C SER A 27 -7.29 3.84 -12.78
N ASN A 28 -8.36 3.80 -11.99
CA ASN A 28 -8.77 4.90 -11.13
C ASN A 28 -8.36 4.70 -9.66
N GLN A 29 -7.92 3.50 -9.25
CA GLN A 29 -7.45 3.25 -7.89
C GLN A 29 -6.29 2.25 -7.87
N THR A 30 -5.07 2.77 -7.91
CA THR A 30 -3.85 2.01 -7.71
C THR A 30 -3.77 1.52 -6.26
N ASN A 31 -3.94 0.22 -6.02
CA ASN A 31 -3.83 -0.31 -4.66
C ASN A 31 -2.37 -0.63 -4.29
N LYS A 32 -2.04 -0.65 -2.99
CA LYS A 32 -0.68 -0.92 -2.49
C LYS A 32 -0.12 -2.26 -2.97
N GLN A 33 -0.99 -3.24 -3.24
CA GLN A 33 -0.58 -4.56 -3.71
C GLN A 33 -0.08 -4.51 -5.16
N GLU A 34 -0.78 -3.78 -6.03
CA GLU A 34 -0.37 -3.55 -7.42
C GLU A 34 0.95 -2.79 -7.50
N ALA A 35 1.11 -1.75 -6.65
CA ALA A 35 2.36 -1.02 -6.55
C ALA A 35 3.51 -1.94 -6.12
N ALA A 36 3.30 -2.79 -5.12
CA ALA A 36 4.29 -3.77 -4.67
C ALA A 36 4.63 -4.82 -5.75
N PHE A 37 3.66 -5.22 -6.57
CA PHE A 37 3.88 -6.13 -7.69
C PHE A 37 4.79 -5.52 -8.77
N MET A 38 4.51 -4.27 -9.18
CA MET A 38 5.27 -3.56 -10.22
C MET A 38 6.57 -2.94 -9.70
N TYR A 39 6.74 -2.85 -8.38
CA TYR A 39 7.82 -2.13 -7.71
C TYR A 39 9.20 -2.40 -8.32
N MET A 40 9.59 -3.66 -8.46
CA MET A 40 10.93 -4.02 -8.96
C MET A 40 11.14 -3.68 -10.43
N GLN A 41 10.09 -3.77 -11.24
CA GLN A 41 10.16 -3.38 -12.64
C GLN A 41 10.35 -1.87 -12.78
N LEU A 42 9.60 -1.08 -12.02
CA LEU A 42 9.70 0.38 -12.01
C LEU A 42 11.03 0.86 -11.42
N LEU A 43 11.50 0.23 -10.34
CA LEU A 43 12.80 0.52 -9.74
C LEU A 43 13.94 0.28 -10.74
N LYS A 44 13.87 -0.84 -11.46
CA LYS A 44 14.82 -1.18 -12.52
C LYS A 44 14.83 -0.11 -13.61
N ASP A 45 13.65 0.28 -14.11
CA ASP A 45 13.52 1.34 -15.14
C ASP A 45 14.16 2.66 -14.65
N ILE A 46 13.90 3.04 -13.41
CA ILE A 46 14.49 4.24 -12.78
C ILE A 46 16.02 4.15 -12.71
N PHE A 47 16.57 3.03 -12.26
CA PHE A 47 18.03 2.86 -12.15
C PHE A 47 18.72 2.82 -13.52
N ILE A 48 18.05 2.32 -14.55
CA ILE A 48 18.54 2.36 -15.94
C ILE A 48 18.65 3.80 -16.46
N GLU A 49 17.69 4.67 -16.12
CA GLU A 49 17.71 6.08 -16.53
C GLU A 49 18.72 6.94 -15.76
N MET A 50 19.19 6.50 -14.59
CA MET A 50 20.21 7.20 -13.81
C MET A 50 21.57 7.14 -14.52
N LYS A 51 22.02 8.27 -15.07
CA LYS A 51 23.29 8.40 -15.82
C LYS A 51 24.53 8.71 -14.97
N ASP A 52 24.39 8.82 -13.64
CA ASP A 52 25.53 9.09 -12.76
C ASP A 52 26.30 7.79 -12.48
N ASP A 53 27.58 7.78 -12.89
CA ASP A 53 28.42 6.58 -13.01
C ASP A 53 29.48 6.47 -11.92
N SER A 54 29.48 7.38 -10.93
CA SER A 54 30.50 7.35 -9.89
C SER A 54 30.32 6.20 -8.91
N LYS A 55 31.11 5.13 -9.08
CA LYS A 55 31.15 3.99 -8.13
C LYS A 55 31.59 4.42 -6.72
N SER A 56 32.17 5.60 -6.54
CA SER A 56 32.70 6.08 -5.26
C SER A 56 31.67 6.12 -4.13
N GLU A 57 30.41 6.49 -4.43
CA GLU A 57 29.35 6.50 -3.41
C GLU A 57 29.06 5.08 -2.91
N MET A 58 28.96 4.11 -3.85
CA MET A 58 28.77 2.70 -3.54
C MET A 58 29.94 2.16 -2.71
N ILE A 59 31.18 2.45 -3.12
CA ILE A 59 32.38 2.03 -2.38
C ILE A 59 32.36 2.56 -0.95
N LEU A 60 32.09 3.86 -0.78
CA LEU A 60 32.05 4.48 0.54
C LEU A 60 30.99 3.82 1.43
N PHE A 61 29.79 3.60 0.89
CA PHE A 61 28.71 2.90 1.58
C PHE A 61 29.14 1.48 1.99
N CYS A 62 29.72 0.69 1.07
CA CYS A 62 30.19 -0.65 1.38
C CYS A 62 31.29 -0.65 2.45
N ARG A 63 32.23 0.31 2.42
CA ARG A 63 33.28 0.45 3.44
C ARG A 63 32.70 0.73 4.82
N GLN A 64 31.68 1.59 4.91
CA GLN A 64 30.99 1.90 6.16
C GLN A 64 30.23 0.68 6.68
N GLN A 65 29.47 0.01 5.81
CA GLN A 65 28.67 -1.15 6.18
C GLN A 65 29.51 -2.34 6.66
N TYR A 66 30.73 -2.49 6.14
CA TYR A 66 31.63 -3.60 6.44
C TYR A 66 32.94 -3.16 7.12
N ALA A 67 32.90 -2.06 7.88
CA ALA A 67 34.08 -1.47 8.52
C ALA A 67 34.85 -2.47 9.40
N ASP A 68 34.13 -3.37 10.08
CA ASP A 68 34.72 -4.37 10.98
C ASP A 68 35.02 -5.73 10.30
N ASN A 69 34.80 -5.85 8.99
CA ASN A 69 35.00 -7.08 8.24
C ASN A 69 36.20 -6.98 7.30
N TYR A 70 37.35 -7.47 7.78
CA TYR A 70 38.62 -7.44 7.03
C TYR A 70 38.53 -8.08 5.63
N TYR A 71 37.88 -9.24 5.52
CA TYR A 71 37.71 -9.93 4.24
C TYR A 71 36.85 -9.13 3.25
N ALA A 72 35.76 -8.52 3.74
CA ALA A 72 34.92 -7.66 2.91
C ALA A 72 35.68 -6.40 2.47
N LEU A 73 36.49 -5.78 3.35
CA LEU A 73 37.31 -4.62 2.98
C LEU A 73 38.36 -4.94 1.92
N GLN A 74 39.00 -6.11 1.99
CA GLN A 74 39.91 -6.57 0.93
C GLN A 74 39.18 -6.70 -0.41
N PHE A 75 38.00 -7.30 -0.41
CA PHE A 75 37.17 -7.40 -1.61
C PHE A 75 36.76 -6.02 -2.14
N ILE A 76 36.41 -5.06 -1.26
CA ILE A 76 36.07 -3.69 -1.67
C ILE A 76 37.27 -3.01 -2.34
N ASN A 77 38.49 -3.20 -1.81
CA ASN A 77 39.71 -2.67 -2.43
C ASN A 77 39.92 -3.24 -3.84
N ASP A 78 39.74 -4.56 -4.00
CA ASP A 78 39.84 -5.23 -5.29
C ASP A 78 38.78 -4.72 -6.28
N PHE A 79 37.53 -4.63 -5.84
CA PHE A 79 36.42 -4.10 -6.65
C PHE A 79 36.66 -2.62 -7.04
N GLU A 80 37.14 -1.78 -6.12
CA GLU A 80 37.44 -0.38 -6.42
C GLU A 80 38.50 -0.24 -7.51
N GLN A 81 39.54 -1.08 -7.50
CA GLN A 81 40.63 -1.04 -8.47
C GLN A 81 40.28 -1.70 -9.81
N ASN A 82 39.59 -2.84 -9.77
CA ASN A 82 39.48 -3.75 -10.92
C ASN A 82 38.05 -3.91 -11.48
N TYR A 83 37.04 -3.22 -10.93
CA TYR A 83 35.67 -3.32 -11.44
C TYR A 83 35.46 -2.57 -12.77
N GLU A 84 35.09 -3.34 -13.80
CA GLU A 84 34.59 -2.89 -15.10
C GLU A 84 33.12 -3.28 -15.29
N SER A 85 32.32 -2.43 -15.94
CA SER A 85 30.86 -2.62 -16.07
C SER A 85 30.48 -3.92 -16.77
N HIS A 86 31.16 -4.27 -17.86
CA HIS A 86 30.94 -5.51 -18.63
C HIS A 86 31.42 -6.78 -17.89
N GLN A 87 31.91 -6.68 -16.65
CA GLN A 87 32.27 -7.85 -15.83
C GLN A 87 31.29 -8.06 -14.66
N ALA A 88 30.16 -7.35 -14.63
CA ALA A 88 29.26 -7.37 -13.47
C ALA A 88 28.77 -8.77 -13.06
N ILE A 89 28.46 -9.67 -14.01
CA ILE A 89 28.06 -11.07 -13.73
C ILE A 89 29.19 -11.83 -13.02
N ASN A 90 30.45 -11.62 -13.43
CA ASN A 90 31.60 -12.23 -12.77
C ASN A 90 31.66 -11.79 -11.29
N TRP A 91 31.55 -10.50 -11.02
CA TRP A 91 31.53 -9.96 -9.66
C TRP A 91 30.32 -10.41 -8.83
N TYR A 92 29.15 -10.56 -9.45
CA TYR A 92 27.94 -11.07 -8.81
C TYR A 92 28.08 -12.52 -8.36
N THR A 93 28.74 -13.34 -9.17
CA THR A 93 28.93 -14.79 -8.92
C THR A 93 30.18 -15.10 -8.08
N ARG A 94 31.03 -14.10 -7.78
CA ARG A 94 32.13 -14.25 -6.82
C ARG A 94 31.62 -14.49 -5.41
N GLU A 95 32.32 -15.34 -4.66
CA GLU A 95 32.08 -15.51 -3.23
C GLU A 95 32.45 -14.21 -2.48
N SER A 96 31.43 -13.37 -2.26
CA SER A 96 31.61 -12.03 -1.74
C SER A 96 30.37 -11.55 -0.98
N PHE A 97 30.46 -10.38 -0.36
CA PHE A 97 29.30 -9.75 0.28
C PHE A 97 28.32 -9.17 -0.76
N LEU A 98 28.74 -8.88 -2.00
CA LEU A 98 27.90 -8.22 -3.01
C LEU A 98 26.65 -9.03 -3.35
N TYR A 99 26.80 -10.34 -3.56
CA TYR A 99 25.67 -11.24 -3.77
C TYR A 99 24.70 -11.19 -2.58
N LYS A 100 25.22 -11.23 -1.36
CA LYS A 100 24.43 -11.28 -0.12
C LYS A 100 23.68 -9.97 0.12
N ILE A 101 24.34 -8.83 0.00
CA ILE A 101 23.72 -7.51 0.22
C ILE A 101 22.65 -7.24 -0.83
N LEU A 102 22.92 -7.54 -2.11
CA LEU A 102 21.98 -7.34 -3.19
C LEU A 102 20.74 -8.23 -3.03
N ASN A 103 20.92 -9.54 -2.85
CA ASN A 103 19.78 -10.46 -2.73
C ASN A 103 18.97 -10.25 -1.45
N LYS A 104 19.63 -9.87 -0.34
CA LYS A 104 18.93 -9.45 0.87
C LYS A 104 18.09 -8.21 0.61
N ALA A 105 18.67 -7.17 0.01
CA ALA A 105 17.98 -5.91 -0.24
C ALA A 105 16.80 -6.06 -1.23
N LEU A 106 16.97 -6.86 -2.30
CA LEU A 106 15.86 -7.20 -3.22
C LEU A 106 14.74 -7.94 -2.51
N ARG A 107 15.07 -8.89 -1.63
CA ARG A 107 14.08 -9.66 -0.86
C ARG A 107 13.33 -8.79 0.14
N THR A 108 14.04 -7.92 0.85
CA THR A 108 13.43 -7.03 1.86
C THR A 108 12.89 -5.74 1.27
N GLN A 109 12.99 -5.55 -0.05
CA GLN A 109 12.63 -4.32 -0.76
C GLN A 109 13.29 -3.07 -0.13
N ASP A 110 14.54 -3.21 0.29
CA ASP A 110 15.31 -2.15 0.94
C ASP A 110 15.82 -1.15 -0.11
N ILE A 111 15.00 -0.13 -0.39
CA ILE A 111 15.27 0.85 -1.46
C ILE A 111 16.56 1.62 -1.18
N GLU A 112 16.85 1.94 0.08
CA GLU A 112 18.04 2.70 0.45
C GLU A 112 19.30 1.94 0.09
N VAL A 113 19.38 0.65 0.49
CA VAL A 113 20.51 -0.21 0.12
C VAL A 113 20.58 -0.38 -1.39
N LEU A 114 19.46 -0.66 -2.06
CA LEU A 114 19.40 -0.82 -3.52
C LEU A 114 19.86 0.45 -4.25
N TYR A 115 19.48 1.62 -3.77
CA TYR A 115 19.92 2.91 -4.30
C TYR A 115 21.44 3.09 -4.11
N LYS A 116 22.01 2.73 -2.96
CA LYS A 116 23.46 2.84 -2.71
C LYS A 116 24.29 1.90 -3.59
N ILE A 117 23.75 0.75 -4.00
CA ILE A 117 24.42 -0.20 -4.91
C ILE A 117 23.89 -0.16 -6.35
N ARG A 118 23.08 0.86 -6.70
CA ARG A 118 22.36 0.97 -8.00
C ARG A 118 23.24 0.83 -9.23
N ILE A 119 24.48 1.33 -9.17
CA ILE A 119 25.44 1.26 -10.28
C ILE A 119 25.77 -0.20 -10.60
N PHE A 120 26.01 -1.01 -9.58
CA PHE A 120 26.27 -2.43 -9.77
C PHE A 120 25.04 -3.16 -10.32
N ILE A 121 23.84 -2.83 -9.82
CA ILE A 121 22.57 -3.39 -10.31
C ILE A 121 22.37 -3.06 -11.80
N ARG A 122 22.57 -1.79 -12.17
CA ARG A 122 22.42 -1.29 -13.55
C ARG A 122 23.41 -1.97 -14.49
N ASN A 123 24.68 -2.06 -14.09
CA ASN A 123 25.72 -2.73 -14.89
C ASN A 123 25.45 -4.25 -15.02
N LEU A 124 24.98 -4.90 -13.96
CA LEU A 124 24.59 -6.31 -13.99
C LEU A 124 23.43 -6.55 -14.95
N HIS A 125 22.43 -5.65 -14.94
CA HIS A 125 21.33 -5.69 -15.90
C HIS A 125 21.79 -5.53 -17.35
N PHE A 126 22.63 -4.52 -17.64
CA PHE A 126 23.12 -4.28 -18.99
C PHE A 126 24.01 -5.41 -19.51
N HIS A 127 24.90 -5.95 -18.67
CA HIS A 127 25.71 -7.11 -19.05
C HIS A 127 24.82 -8.33 -19.36
N LEU A 128 23.77 -8.59 -18.56
CA LEU A 128 22.80 -9.65 -18.89
C LEU A 128 22.04 -9.38 -20.21
N LEU A 129 21.71 -8.13 -20.49
CA LEU A 129 21.05 -7.72 -21.74
C LEU A 129 21.95 -7.95 -22.95
N GLU A 130 23.23 -7.60 -22.86
CA GLU A 130 24.24 -7.87 -23.88
C GLU A 130 24.35 -9.39 -24.16
N CYS A 131 24.53 -10.20 -23.11
CA CYS A 131 24.58 -11.66 -23.23
C CYS A 131 23.29 -12.24 -23.83
N PHE A 132 22.12 -11.70 -23.45
CA PHE A 132 20.85 -12.13 -24.04
C PHE A 132 20.82 -11.91 -25.55
N HIS A 133 21.23 -10.72 -26.01
CA HIS A 133 21.25 -10.40 -27.44
C HIS A 133 22.23 -11.28 -28.23
N GLU A 134 23.39 -11.61 -27.66
CA GLU A 134 24.34 -12.54 -28.27
C GLU A 134 23.76 -13.97 -28.40
N GLN A 135 23.02 -14.43 -27.40
CA GLN A 135 22.49 -15.80 -27.33
C GLN A 135 21.14 -15.98 -28.05
N LYS A 136 20.44 -14.88 -28.35
CA LYS A 136 19.09 -14.88 -28.94
C LYS A 136 19.00 -15.54 -30.32
N ASN A 137 20.07 -15.50 -31.12
CA ASN A 137 20.06 -16.01 -32.51
C ASN A 137 19.95 -17.54 -32.61
N ASN A 138 20.02 -18.27 -31.49
CA ASN A 138 19.82 -19.71 -31.42
C ASN A 138 18.33 -20.03 -31.21
N SER A 139 17.54 -19.99 -32.29
CA SER A 139 16.08 -20.10 -32.36
C SER A 139 15.48 -21.45 -31.90
N THR A 140 15.51 -21.73 -30.60
CA THR A 140 14.84 -22.92 -30.03
C THR A 140 14.06 -22.54 -28.79
N THR A 141 12.81 -23.00 -28.69
CA THR A 141 12.05 -22.98 -27.43
C THR A 141 12.87 -23.68 -26.36
N ARG A 142 13.06 -23.04 -25.20
CA ARG A 142 13.84 -23.59 -24.09
C ARG A 142 12.95 -23.89 -22.89
N LEU A 143 13.34 -24.88 -22.12
CA LEU A 143 12.68 -25.25 -20.87
C LEU A 143 13.69 -25.17 -19.74
N LEU A 144 13.45 -24.26 -18.80
CA LEU A 144 14.31 -24.04 -17.64
C LEU A 144 13.60 -24.49 -16.36
N TYR A 145 14.39 -24.91 -15.38
CA TYR A 145 13.91 -25.47 -14.12
C TYR A 145 14.47 -24.72 -12.93
N ARG A 146 13.64 -24.52 -11.90
CA ARG A 146 14.06 -24.06 -10.57
C ARG A 146 13.28 -24.81 -9.50
N GLY A 147 14.01 -25.56 -8.68
CA GLY A 147 13.44 -26.15 -7.46
C GLY A 147 13.45 -25.15 -6.32
N GLN A 148 12.34 -25.09 -5.58
CA GLN A 148 12.14 -24.15 -4.46
C GLN A 148 11.27 -24.80 -3.38
N ARG A 149 11.50 -24.41 -2.12
CA ARG A 149 10.58 -24.65 -1.02
C ARG A 149 9.87 -23.38 -0.63
N MET A 150 8.61 -23.50 -0.22
CA MET A 150 7.84 -22.37 0.29
C MET A 150 6.86 -22.79 1.37
N SER A 151 6.42 -21.81 2.15
CA SER A 151 5.42 -22.06 3.19
C SER A 151 4.08 -22.48 2.58
N ASN A 152 3.29 -23.23 3.36
CA ASN A 152 1.90 -23.57 3.00
C ASN A 152 1.06 -22.33 2.62
N SER A 153 1.31 -21.19 3.28
CA SER A 153 0.57 -19.95 3.02
C SER A 153 0.91 -19.32 1.68
N GLU A 154 2.20 -19.29 1.31
CA GLU A 154 2.66 -18.79 0.01
C GLU A 154 2.21 -19.71 -1.12
N PHE A 155 2.23 -21.02 -0.89
CA PHE A 155 1.77 -21.98 -1.88
C PHE A 155 0.29 -21.82 -2.21
N ARG A 156 -0.56 -21.60 -1.19
CA ARG A 156 -1.98 -21.27 -1.42
C ARG A 156 -2.16 -20.01 -2.26
N LYS A 157 -1.30 -19.00 -2.11
CA LYS A 157 -1.34 -17.80 -2.97
C LYS A 157 -1.07 -18.16 -4.42
N ILE A 158 -0.08 -19.00 -4.70
CA ILE A 158 0.19 -19.50 -6.06
C ILE A 158 -1.02 -20.24 -6.61
N GLN A 159 -1.60 -21.16 -5.84
CA GLN A 159 -2.76 -21.93 -6.26
C GLN A 159 -3.97 -21.05 -6.61
N ASN A 160 -4.21 -20.01 -5.81
CA ASN A 160 -5.29 -19.07 -6.03
C ASN A 160 -5.05 -18.14 -7.23
N ASN A 161 -3.79 -17.96 -7.64
CA ASN A 161 -3.39 -17.09 -8.76
C ASN A 161 -3.14 -17.84 -10.07
N LYS A 162 -3.71 -19.05 -10.25
CA LYS A 162 -3.64 -19.75 -11.54
C LYS A 162 -4.28 -18.90 -12.65
N GLY A 163 -3.57 -18.75 -13.77
CA GLY A 163 -3.89 -17.82 -14.84
C GLY A 163 -3.24 -16.44 -14.68
N GLY A 164 -2.97 -16.02 -13.44
CA GLY A 164 -2.45 -14.69 -13.12
C GLY A 164 -0.96 -14.50 -13.39
N LEU A 165 -0.46 -13.33 -13.00
CA LEU A 165 0.94 -12.96 -13.14
C LEU A 165 1.71 -13.16 -11.83
N LEU A 166 2.95 -13.58 -11.97
CA LEU A 166 3.93 -13.81 -10.92
C LEU A 166 5.17 -12.96 -11.20
N SER A 167 5.45 -12.01 -10.32
CA SER A 167 6.66 -11.18 -10.35
C SER A 167 7.69 -11.73 -9.37
N ILE A 168 8.93 -11.91 -9.83
CA ILE A 168 10.06 -12.33 -9.02
C ILE A 168 10.95 -11.12 -8.74
N SER A 169 11.13 -10.82 -7.46
CA SER A 169 11.84 -9.60 -7.05
C SER A 169 13.36 -9.72 -7.15
N ASN A 170 13.89 -10.94 -7.14
CA ASN A 170 15.32 -11.23 -7.13
C ASN A 170 15.84 -11.54 -8.54
N PHE A 171 17.16 -11.53 -8.72
CA PHE A 171 17.77 -12.24 -9.84
C PHE A 171 17.44 -13.73 -9.74
N PHE A 172 16.87 -14.28 -10.79
CA PHE A 172 16.27 -15.61 -10.74
C PHE A 172 17.16 -16.62 -11.45
N SER A 173 17.80 -17.45 -10.64
CA SER A 173 18.71 -18.52 -11.06
C SER A 173 17.92 -19.76 -11.49
N THR A 174 18.26 -20.31 -12.66
CA THR A 174 17.56 -21.46 -13.27
C THR A 174 18.55 -22.37 -14.02
N THR A 175 18.14 -23.57 -14.38
CA THR A 175 18.99 -24.56 -15.08
C THR A 175 18.20 -25.35 -16.12
N GLU A 176 18.87 -25.81 -17.18
CA GLU A 176 18.30 -26.80 -18.13
C GLU A 176 18.32 -28.23 -17.56
N ASP A 177 19.13 -28.48 -16.53
CA ASP A 177 19.25 -29.77 -15.87
C ASP A 177 18.21 -29.92 -14.75
N LYS A 178 17.11 -30.61 -15.07
CA LYS A 178 16.04 -30.93 -14.12
C LYS A 178 16.55 -31.62 -12.85
N SER A 179 17.60 -32.44 -12.94
CA SER A 179 18.17 -33.14 -11.76
C SER A 179 18.82 -32.16 -10.79
N VAL A 180 19.47 -31.11 -11.30
CA VAL A 180 20.05 -30.05 -10.47
C VAL A 180 18.95 -29.27 -9.76
N ALA A 181 17.88 -28.91 -10.48
CA ALA A 181 16.73 -28.24 -9.89
C ALA A 181 16.07 -29.09 -8.79
N MET A 182 15.93 -30.41 -8.99
CA MET A 182 15.34 -31.32 -8.00
C MET A 182 16.08 -31.33 -6.65
N ILE A 183 17.41 -31.17 -6.66
CA ILE A 183 18.21 -31.08 -5.43
C ILE A 183 17.79 -29.87 -4.58
N TYR A 184 17.38 -28.76 -5.22
CA TYR A 184 16.94 -27.55 -4.53
C TYR A 184 15.47 -27.60 -4.09
N ALA A 185 14.60 -28.28 -4.84
CA ALA A 185 13.21 -28.53 -4.41
C ALA A 185 13.19 -29.41 -3.15
N GLY A 186 13.95 -30.51 -3.17
CA GLY A 186 13.92 -31.50 -2.10
C GLY A 186 12.55 -32.17 -1.97
N ILE A 187 12.18 -32.55 -0.74
CA ILE A 187 10.93 -33.23 -0.40
C ILE A 187 10.14 -32.30 0.51
N SER A 188 8.82 -32.26 0.34
CA SER A 188 7.90 -31.53 1.22
C SER A 188 7.97 -32.06 2.65
N ASN A 189 7.74 -31.19 3.63
CA ASN A 189 7.53 -31.55 5.03
C ASN A 189 6.25 -30.85 5.54
N ASP A 190 5.97 -30.93 6.84
CA ASP A 190 4.72 -30.39 7.41
C ASP A 190 4.59 -28.85 7.25
N ASP A 191 5.71 -28.13 7.21
CA ASP A 191 5.75 -26.67 7.20
C ASP A 191 6.00 -26.06 5.80
N GLU A 192 6.75 -26.77 4.95
CA GLU A 192 7.21 -26.33 3.63
C GLU A 192 6.82 -27.32 2.51
N ILE A 193 6.29 -26.76 1.43
CA ILE A 193 5.96 -27.49 0.21
C ILE A 193 7.13 -27.38 -0.77
N ALA A 194 7.62 -28.54 -1.23
CA ALA A 194 8.59 -28.62 -2.31
C ALA A 194 7.89 -28.40 -3.67
N MET A 195 8.47 -27.54 -4.51
CA MET A 195 7.96 -27.27 -5.84
C MET A 195 9.07 -27.23 -6.88
N MET A 196 8.65 -27.42 -8.12
CA MET A 196 9.42 -27.30 -9.33
C MET A 196 8.78 -26.27 -10.25
N PHE A 197 9.44 -25.14 -10.45
CA PHE A 197 9.09 -24.22 -11.53
C PHE A 197 9.60 -24.77 -12.85
N GLU A 198 8.69 -24.97 -13.80
CA GLU A 198 8.99 -25.34 -15.18
C GLU A 198 8.69 -24.14 -16.08
N ILE A 199 9.74 -23.49 -16.58
CA ILE A 199 9.67 -22.20 -17.24
C ILE A 199 9.87 -22.41 -18.74
N LYS A 200 8.80 -22.21 -19.51
CA LYS A 200 8.86 -22.25 -20.96
C LYS A 200 9.26 -20.87 -21.50
N ILE A 201 10.31 -20.85 -22.31
CA ILE A 201 10.79 -19.68 -23.04
C ILE A 201 10.52 -19.91 -24.53
N GLU A 202 9.69 -19.06 -25.12
CA GLU A 202 9.32 -19.18 -26.53
C GLU A 202 10.38 -18.56 -27.46
N SER A 203 10.62 -19.19 -28.61
CA SER A 203 11.65 -18.76 -29.57
C SER A 203 11.32 -17.45 -30.30
N SER A 204 10.06 -16.99 -30.24
CA SER A 204 9.57 -15.76 -30.88
C SER A 204 9.80 -14.49 -30.05
N LEU A 205 10.41 -14.60 -28.87
CA LEU A 205 10.63 -13.46 -27.97
C LEU A 205 11.67 -12.49 -28.55
N THR A 206 11.20 -11.45 -29.24
CA THR A 206 12.07 -10.43 -29.81
C THR A 206 12.37 -9.27 -28.86
N GLU A 207 11.42 -8.94 -27.99
CA GLU A 207 11.48 -7.82 -27.04
C GLU A 207 11.01 -8.33 -25.67
N ILE A 208 11.90 -8.30 -24.67
CA ILE A 208 11.62 -8.74 -23.31
C ILE A 208 11.90 -7.60 -22.33
N THR A 209 11.00 -7.43 -21.38
CA THR A 209 11.12 -6.39 -20.34
C THR A 209 12.21 -6.71 -19.31
N SER A 210 12.58 -7.99 -19.18
CA SER A 210 13.65 -8.45 -18.27
C SER A 210 14.57 -9.43 -18.98
N PRO A 211 15.85 -9.07 -19.22
CA PRO A 211 16.80 -9.94 -19.90
C PRO A 211 17.15 -11.15 -19.05
N PHE A 212 17.55 -12.23 -19.72
CA PHE A 212 18.08 -13.44 -19.11
C PHE A 212 19.15 -14.02 -20.03
N ALA A 213 20.16 -14.67 -19.47
CA ALA A 213 21.21 -15.27 -20.27
C ALA A 213 21.80 -16.51 -19.57
N ASN A 214 22.37 -17.40 -20.36
CA ASN A 214 23.28 -18.40 -19.86
C ASN A 214 24.57 -17.69 -19.42
N ILE A 215 24.97 -17.88 -18.17
CA ILE A 215 26.09 -17.15 -17.57
C ILE A 215 27.38 -17.98 -17.47
N GLN A 216 27.40 -19.19 -18.04
CA GLN A 216 28.52 -20.15 -17.93
C GLN A 216 29.87 -19.57 -18.38
N GLU A 217 29.88 -18.70 -19.39
CA GLU A 217 31.10 -18.11 -19.93
C GLU A 217 31.55 -16.84 -19.17
N PHE A 218 30.64 -16.24 -18.40
CA PHE A 218 30.83 -14.91 -17.78
C PHE A 218 30.94 -14.97 -16.26
N SER A 219 30.51 -16.07 -15.65
CA SER A 219 30.54 -16.24 -14.21
C SER A 219 31.93 -16.46 -13.65
N ASN A 220 32.08 -16.28 -12.34
CA ASN A 220 33.32 -16.54 -11.63
C ASN A 220 33.66 -18.04 -11.53
N PHE A 221 32.68 -18.92 -11.78
CA PHE A 221 32.90 -20.38 -11.76
C PHE A 221 33.14 -20.96 -13.16
N GLY A 222 32.95 -20.17 -14.22
CA GLY A 222 33.17 -20.55 -15.61
C GLY A 222 32.35 -21.78 -16.01
N GLN A 223 32.98 -22.68 -16.78
CA GLN A 223 32.36 -23.89 -17.34
C GLN A 223 31.73 -24.85 -16.30
N ALA A 224 32.00 -24.66 -15.00
CA ALA A 224 31.38 -25.43 -13.93
C ALA A 224 29.95 -24.96 -13.58
N GLU A 225 29.51 -23.82 -14.12
CA GLU A 225 28.21 -23.19 -13.84
C GLU A 225 27.28 -23.26 -15.05
N LYS A 226 26.40 -24.26 -15.04
CA LYS A 226 25.35 -24.44 -16.04
C LYS A 226 24.09 -23.69 -15.61
N GLU A 227 24.19 -22.37 -15.52
CA GLU A 227 23.16 -21.50 -14.96
C GLU A 227 22.61 -20.54 -16.01
N TRP A 228 21.30 -20.38 -15.98
CA TRP A 228 20.57 -19.32 -16.66
C TRP A 228 20.09 -18.32 -15.61
N LEU A 229 20.53 -17.08 -15.74
CA LEU A 229 20.21 -16.01 -14.79
C LEU A 229 19.24 -15.03 -15.44
N PHE A 230 18.10 -14.82 -14.82
CA PHE A 230 17.18 -13.74 -15.17
C PHE A 230 17.51 -12.49 -14.36
N SER A 231 17.40 -11.34 -15.01
CA SER A 231 17.38 -10.04 -14.34
C SER A 231 16.23 -9.98 -13.32
N PHE A 232 16.43 -9.21 -12.26
CA PHE A 232 15.40 -8.93 -11.26
C PHE A 232 14.17 -8.23 -11.88
N GLY A 233 13.02 -8.42 -11.23
CA GLY A 233 11.73 -7.88 -11.69
C GLY A 233 11.18 -8.61 -12.92
N CYS A 234 11.53 -9.89 -13.10
CA CYS A 234 10.97 -10.71 -14.16
C CYS A 234 9.54 -11.16 -13.81
N VAL A 235 8.67 -11.16 -14.82
CA VAL A 235 7.25 -11.49 -14.67
C VAL A 235 6.93 -12.74 -15.49
N PHE A 236 6.16 -13.64 -14.90
CA PHE A 236 5.74 -14.90 -15.50
C PHE A 236 4.23 -15.04 -15.39
N ARG A 237 3.62 -15.74 -16.35
CA ARG A 237 2.23 -16.17 -16.25
C ARG A 237 2.17 -17.58 -15.68
N ILE A 238 1.30 -17.79 -14.68
CA ILE A 238 1.07 -19.10 -14.08
C ILE A 238 0.08 -19.87 -14.95
N VAL A 239 0.57 -20.73 -15.83
CA VAL A 239 -0.26 -21.44 -16.81
C VAL A 239 -0.99 -22.62 -16.15
N ASP A 240 -0.25 -23.43 -15.40
CA ASP A 240 -0.81 -24.62 -14.79
C ASP A 240 -0.04 -25.05 -13.54
N ILE A 241 -0.72 -25.76 -12.64
CA ILE A 241 -0.17 -26.24 -11.38
C ILE A 241 -0.59 -27.71 -11.24
N LYS A 242 0.39 -28.61 -11.17
CA LYS A 242 0.17 -30.06 -11.10
C LYS A 242 0.86 -30.65 -9.88
N GLN A 243 0.16 -31.52 -9.17
CA GLN A 243 0.78 -32.38 -8.17
C GLN A 243 1.13 -33.71 -8.84
N ASN A 244 2.35 -34.21 -8.62
CA ASN A 244 2.67 -35.57 -9.00
C ASN A 244 2.26 -36.53 -7.88
N ILE A 245 1.73 -37.70 -8.23
CA ILE A 245 1.36 -38.75 -7.28
C ILE A 245 2.67 -39.32 -6.70
N ASP A 246 2.71 -39.58 -5.39
CA ASP A 246 3.84 -40.11 -4.60
C ASP A 246 4.92 -39.10 -4.13
N ASN A 247 4.55 -38.13 -3.28
CA ASN A 247 5.49 -37.31 -2.48
C ASN A 247 6.61 -36.57 -3.26
N GLN A 248 6.39 -36.35 -4.56
CA GLN A 248 7.25 -35.55 -5.44
C GLN A 248 6.77 -34.09 -5.48
N PRO A 249 7.67 -33.12 -5.78
CA PRO A 249 7.33 -31.70 -5.69
C PRO A 249 6.18 -31.31 -6.61
N TRP A 250 5.46 -30.27 -6.23
CA TRP A 250 4.44 -29.64 -7.07
C TRP A 250 5.09 -28.99 -8.30
N TYR A 251 4.54 -29.23 -9.49
CA TYR A 251 5.01 -28.63 -10.73
C TYR A 251 4.19 -27.37 -11.03
N ILE A 252 4.88 -26.25 -11.17
CA ILE A 252 4.30 -24.96 -11.51
C ILE A 252 4.82 -24.57 -12.89
N HIS A 253 3.93 -24.63 -13.87
CA HIS A 253 4.24 -24.30 -15.26
C HIS A 253 4.13 -22.79 -15.46
N LEU A 254 5.27 -22.17 -15.78
CA LEU A 254 5.42 -20.74 -15.98
C LEU A 254 5.77 -20.43 -17.43
N VAL A 255 5.23 -19.32 -17.94
CA VAL A 255 5.64 -18.73 -19.22
C VAL A 255 6.18 -17.33 -18.96
N LEU A 256 7.39 -17.04 -19.44
CA LEU A 256 7.97 -15.69 -19.36
C LEU A 256 7.08 -14.72 -20.14
N THR A 257 6.62 -13.65 -19.49
CA THR A 257 5.80 -12.65 -20.17
C THR A 257 6.67 -11.70 -21.00
N ASN A 258 6.03 -11.03 -21.95
CA ASN A 258 6.63 -10.04 -22.83
C ASN A 258 5.70 -8.83 -22.96
N GLU A 259 6.07 -7.87 -23.80
CA GLU A 259 5.29 -6.66 -24.02
C GLU A 259 3.89 -6.89 -24.64
N PHE A 260 3.64 -8.09 -25.18
CA PHE A 260 2.32 -8.46 -25.73
C PHE A 260 1.36 -9.00 -24.65
N ASP A 261 1.83 -9.23 -23.42
CA ASP A 261 0.92 -9.52 -22.31
C ASP A 261 0.10 -8.28 -21.97
N LYS A 262 -1.17 -8.27 -22.38
CA LYS A 262 -2.07 -7.11 -22.28
C LYS A 262 -2.19 -6.58 -20.85
N GLN A 263 -2.25 -7.48 -19.86
CA GLN A 263 -2.40 -7.10 -18.46
C GLN A 263 -1.12 -6.41 -17.96
N LEU A 264 0.04 -7.02 -18.20
CA LEU A 264 1.32 -6.45 -17.80
C LEU A 264 1.58 -5.10 -18.50
N LYS A 265 1.23 -4.99 -19.78
CA LYS A 265 1.38 -3.75 -20.55
C LYS A 265 0.53 -2.62 -19.97
N MET A 266 -0.75 -2.86 -19.73
CA MET A 266 -1.66 -1.86 -19.13
C MET A 266 -1.14 -1.39 -17.76
N MET A 267 -0.68 -2.30 -16.91
CA MET A 267 -0.10 -1.96 -15.62
C MET A 267 1.19 -1.14 -15.79
N THR A 268 2.11 -1.60 -16.63
CA THR A 268 3.40 -0.92 -16.87
C THR A 268 3.18 0.51 -17.36
N GLU A 269 2.29 0.72 -18.34
CA GLU A 269 1.97 2.05 -18.89
C GLU A 269 1.34 2.96 -17.82
N HIS A 270 0.38 2.44 -17.05
CA HIS A 270 -0.26 3.19 -15.96
C HIS A 270 0.76 3.64 -14.90
N PHE A 271 1.55 2.71 -14.37
CA PHE A 271 2.50 3.01 -13.30
C PHE A 271 3.68 3.87 -13.76
N ARG A 272 4.18 3.68 -14.99
CA ARG A 272 5.22 4.55 -15.55
C ARG A 272 4.73 5.98 -15.70
N SER A 273 3.47 6.16 -16.13
CA SER A 273 2.83 7.48 -16.20
C SER A 273 2.66 8.12 -14.81
N ASP A 274 2.11 7.36 -13.86
CA ASP A 274 1.86 7.80 -12.47
C ASP A 274 3.16 8.25 -11.76
N ILE A 275 4.25 7.52 -11.96
CA ILE A 275 5.59 7.85 -11.40
C ILE A 275 6.38 8.80 -12.31
N SER A 276 5.85 9.10 -13.50
CA SER A 276 6.41 10.01 -14.50
C SER A 276 7.85 9.64 -14.92
N ILE A 277 8.10 8.33 -15.07
CA ILE A 277 9.39 7.79 -15.54
C ILE A 277 9.65 8.30 -16.97
N GLY A 278 10.87 8.73 -17.26
CA GLY A 278 11.24 9.36 -18.54
C GLY A 278 10.81 10.83 -18.72
N LEU A 279 9.99 11.37 -17.80
CA LEU A 279 9.56 12.78 -17.83
C LEU A 279 10.25 13.64 -16.76
N LEU A 280 10.57 13.04 -15.61
CA LEU A 280 11.22 13.70 -14.48
C LEU A 280 12.67 13.24 -14.32
N LEU A 281 13.41 13.90 -13.43
CA LEU A 281 14.71 13.39 -13.00
C LEU A 281 14.52 11.98 -12.40
N PRO A 282 15.38 10.99 -12.71
CA PRO A 282 15.20 9.62 -12.19
C PRO A 282 15.14 9.55 -10.65
N ILE A 283 15.87 10.42 -9.97
CA ILE A 283 15.83 10.53 -8.50
C ILE A 283 14.48 11.07 -7.98
N HIS A 284 13.81 11.91 -8.76
CA HIS A 284 12.45 12.37 -8.48
C HIS A 284 11.45 11.21 -8.62
N SER A 285 11.54 10.45 -9.71
CA SER A 285 10.74 9.23 -9.90
C SER A 285 10.97 8.19 -8.80
N LEU A 286 12.19 8.07 -8.26
CA LEU A 286 12.48 7.22 -7.10
C LEU A 286 11.74 7.69 -5.83
N GLY A 287 11.67 9.01 -5.61
CA GLY A 287 10.86 9.61 -4.54
C GLY A 287 9.37 9.27 -4.69
N LYS A 288 8.82 9.38 -5.90
CA LYS A 288 7.42 9.00 -6.20
C LYS A 288 7.14 7.54 -5.96
N LEU A 289 8.03 6.65 -6.43
CA LEU A 289 7.92 5.21 -6.17
C LEU A 289 7.94 4.91 -4.66
N SER A 290 8.86 5.54 -3.93
CA SER A 290 8.99 5.40 -2.47
C SER A 290 7.73 5.87 -1.74
N TYR A 291 7.15 7.01 -2.15
CA TYR A 291 5.89 7.53 -1.62
C TYR A 291 4.74 6.54 -1.85
N LYS A 292 4.61 5.98 -3.05
CA LYS A 292 3.58 4.99 -3.40
C LYS A 292 3.72 3.68 -2.62
N MET A 293 4.94 3.28 -2.29
CA MET A 293 5.22 2.12 -1.43
C MET A 293 4.93 2.39 0.07
N GLY A 294 4.70 3.66 0.45
CA GLY A 294 4.42 4.06 1.82
C GLY A 294 5.68 4.24 2.69
N ILE A 295 6.86 4.36 2.08
CA ILE A 295 8.11 4.65 2.79
C ILE A 295 8.46 6.14 2.67
N TYR A 296 7.80 6.93 3.51
CA TYR A 296 7.78 8.38 3.36
C TYR A 296 9.11 9.09 3.67
N MET A 297 9.90 8.60 4.63
CA MET A 297 11.20 9.21 4.95
C MET A 297 12.20 9.08 3.79
N PRO A 298 12.43 7.88 3.21
CA PRO A 298 13.23 7.77 1.99
C PRO A 298 12.68 8.61 0.82
N ALA A 299 11.35 8.66 0.67
CA ALA A 299 10.73 9.49 -0.37
C ALA A 299 11.12 10.97 -0.24
N ILE A 300 11.08 11.53 0.98
CA ILE A 300 11.51 12.91 1.26
C ILE A 300 12.97 13.11 0.90
N GLU A 301 13.86 12.20 1.29
CA GLU A 301 15.29 12.31 0.97
C GLU A 301 15.53 12.35 -0.54
N TYR A 302 14.89 11.47 -1.31
CA TYR A 302 15.01 11.45 -2.77
C TYR A 302 14.42 12.71 -3.41
N TYR A 303 13.29 13.22 -2.90
CA TYR A 303 12.75 14.50 -3.35
C TYR A 303 13.68 15.67 -3.02
N GLU A 304 14.32 15.70 -1.85
CA GLU A 304 15.28 16.74 -1.50
C GLU A 304 16.54 16.69 -2.40
N MET A 305 16.99 15.49 -2.76
CA MET A 305 18.05 15.31 -3.75
C MET A 305 17.61 15.80 -5.14
N ALA A 306 16.38 15.48 -5.55
CA ALA A 306 15.79 15.99 -6.79
C ALA A 306 15.71 17.52 -6.78
N LEU A 307 15.29 18.12 -5.65
CA LEU A 307 15.13 19.57 -5.49
C LEU A 307 16.45 20.33 -5.66
N LYS A 308 17.56 19.74 -5.17
CA LYS A 308 18.91 20.30 -5.32
C LYS A 308 19.39 20.27 -6.78
N SER A 309 19.04 19.20 -7.51
CA SER A 309 19.44 18.99 -8.91
C SER A 309 18.52 19.67 -9.92
N GLU A 310 17.30 20.00 -9.52
CA GLU A 310 16.32 20.64 -10.39
C GLU A 310 16.74 22.08 -10.72
N SER A 311 16.73 22.41 -12.01
CA SER A 311 17.09 23.73 -12.52
C SER A 311 15.86 24.60 -12.74
N SER A 312 14.74 24.00 -13.12
CA SER A 312 13.49 24.67 -13.41
C SER A 312 12.78 25.04 -12.11
N TRP A 313 12.42 26.32 -11.97
CA TRP A 313 11.61 26.75 -10.84
C TRP A 313 10.27 26.01 -10.77
N ARG A 314 9.68 25.64 -11.92
CA ARG A 314 8.44 24.87 -12.00
C ARG A 314 8.61 23.47 -11.41
N GLY A 315 9.74 22.85 -11.71
CA GLY A 315 10.13 21.57 -11.12
C GLY A 315 10.34 21.70 -9.61
N LYS A 316 11.03 22.76 -9.16
CA LYS A 316 11.27 23.00 -7.72
C LYS A 316 9.98 23.16 -6.92
N ILE A 317 9.02 23.93 -7.43
CA ILE A 317 7.70 24.09 -6.80
C ILE A 317 6.97 22.75 -6.71
N MET A 318 6.97 21.98 -7.80
CA MET A 318 6.34 20.65 -7.83
C MET A 318 6.97 19.71 -6.80
N ILE A 319 8.30 19.66 -6.72
CA ILE A 319 9.02 18.85 -5.74
C ILE A 319 8.74 19.32 -4.30
N LEU A 320 8.73 20.64 -4.04
CA LEU A 320 8.39 21.19 -2.71
C LEU A 320 6.98 20.79 -2.28
N LYS A 321 6.01 20.82 -3.20
CA LYS A 321 4.64 20.36 -2.95
C LYS A 321 4.61 18.88 -2.59
N GLU A 322 5.31 18.03 -3.34
CA GLU A 322 5.38 16.59 -3.06
C GLU A 322 6.07 16.28 -1.73
N ILE A 323 7.12 17.01 -1.36
CA ILE A 323 7.72 16.95 -0.02
C ILE A 323 6.70 17.37 1.05
N GLY A 324 5.98 18.47 0.84
CA GLY A 324 4.95 18.96 1.76
C GLY A 324 3.83 17.95 1.99
N GLN A 325 3.31 17.35 0.91
CA GLN A 325 2.32 16.26 0.96
C GLN A 325 2.87 15.03 1.68
N THR A 326 4.16 14.73 1.52
CA THR A 326 4.79 13.58 2.21
C THR A 326 4.92 13.84 3.71
N TYR A 327 5.29 15.06 4.13
CA TYR A 327 5.28 15.45 5.54
C TYR A 327 3.87 15.45 6.15
N GLU A 328 2.86 15.88 5.40
CA GLU A 328 1.45 15.80 5.82
C GLU A 328 1.03 14.36 6.13
N ARG A 329 1.41 13.38 5.28
CA ARG A 329 1.15 11.95 5.53
C ARG A 329 1.80 11.43 6.81
N LEU A 330 2.93 12.00 7.22
CA LEU A 330 3.62 11.71 8.48
C LEU A 330 3.07 12.51 9.67
N ALA A 331 2.03 13.33 9.47
CA ALA A 331 1.50 14.29 10.45
C ALA A 331 2.55 15.30 10.96
N LEU A 332 3.63 15.53 10.20
CA LEU A 332 4.66 16.53 10.47
C LEU A 332 4.24 17.87 9.88
N PHE A 333 3.16 18.43 10.42
CA PHE A 333 2.44 19.56 9.82
C PHE A 333 3.30 20.82 9.66
N ASP A 334 4.20 21.12 10.58
CA ASP A 334 5.02 22.34 10.49
C ASP A 334 6.07 22.25 9.37
N ASN A 335 6.64 21.07 9.15
CA ASN A 335 7.52 20.79 8.01
C ASN A 335 6.75 20.91 6.69
N ALA A 336 5.53 20.35 6.65
CA ALA A 336 4.66 20.45 5.49
C ALA A 336 4.34 21.92 5.16
N LEU A 337 3.89 22.70 6.15
CA LEU A 337 3.61 24.13 6.00
C LEU A 337 4.84 24.91 5.51
N ALA A 338 6.04 24.58 6.00
CA ALA A 338 7.26 25.23 5.53
C ALA A 338 7.54 24.97 4.05
N CYS A 339 7.28 23.75 3.56
CA CYS A 339 7.43 23.40 2.14
C CYS A 339 6.41 24.12 1.25
N PHE A 340 5.13 24.09 1.63
CA PHE A 340 4.08 24.80 0.90
C PHE A 340 4.28 26.32 0.92
N SER A 341 4.69 26.90 2.06
CA SER A 341 5.01 28.32 2.17
C SER A 341 6.16 28.72 1.24
N LYS A 342 7.22 27.91 1.17
CA LYS A 342 8.31 28.11 0.20
C LYS A 342 7.80 28.07 -1.24
N ALA A 343 6.93 27.12 -1.57
CA ALA A 343 6.33 27.01 -2.90
C ALA A 343 5.47 28.25 -3.26
N ILE A 344 4.65 28.75 -2.33
CA ILE A 344 3.86 29.99 -2.50
C ILE A 344 4.78 31.19 -2.72
N THR A 345 5.80 31.39 -1.89
CA THR A 345 6.75 32.49 -2.08
C THR A 345 7.49 32.41 -3.41
N MET A 346 7.74 31.19 -3.92
CA MET A 346 8.29 31.02 -5.27
C MET A 346 7.29 31.44 -6.35
N HIS A 347 6.01 31.08 -6.21
CA HIS A 347 4.93 31.55 -7.08
C HIS A 347 4.82 33.08 -7.09
N GLU A 348 4.83 33.74 -5.93
CA GLU A 348 4.68 35.20 -5.83
C GLU A 348 5.83 35.99 -6.46
N LYS A 349 7.05 35.42 -6.44
CA LYS A 349 8.22 36.03 -7.10
C LYS A 349 8.15 35.97 -8.62
N LEU A 350 7.28 35.13 -9.16
CA LEU A 350 7.07 35.00 -10.59
C LEU A 350 6.00 36.00 -10.99
N ASN A 351 6.46 37.15 -11.50
CA ASN A 351 5.60 38.22 -12.00
C ASN A 351 4.94 37.86 -13.36
N ASP A 352 4.83 36.57 -13.68
CA ASP A 352 4.52 36.06 -15.02
C ASP A 352 3.08 35.53 -15.04
N LYS A 353 2.24 36.17 -15.84
CA LYS A 353 0.78 35.94 -15.90
C LYS A 353 0.42 34.70 -16.73
N GLN A 354 1.14 33.59 -16.60
CA GLN A 354 0.80 32.36 -17.32
C GLN A 354 -0.28 31.59 -16.55
N THR A 355 -1.39 31.26 -17.23
CA THR A 355 -2.56 30.57 -16.65
C THR A 355 -2.18 29.31 -15.85
N ASN A 356 -1.22 28.52 -16.36
CA ASN A 356 -0.76 27.28 -15.71
C ASN A 356 -0.08 27.50 -14.35
N ASP A 357 0.48 28.68 -14.09
CA ASP A 357 1.17 28.95 -12.83
C ASP A 357 0.21 29.35 -11.73
N TYR A 358 -0.92 29.98 -12.08
CA TYR A 358 -2.02 30.24 -11.17
C TYR A 358 -2.73 28.95 -10.75
N HIS A 359 -2.91 27.98 -11.65
CA HIS A 359 -3.44 26.67 -11.28
C HIS A 359 -2.57 25.96 -10.23
N ARG A 360 -1.25 26.03 -10.41
CA ARG A 360 -0.30 25.45 -9.45
C ARG A 360 -0.32 26.18 -8.11
N LEU A 361 -0.46 27.50 -8.12
CA LEU A 361 -0.61 28.30 -6.91
C LEU A 361 -1.89 27.93 -6.16
N ALA A 362 -3.04 27.86 -6.85
CA ALA A 362 -4.30 27.43 -6.26
C ALA A 362 -4.18 26.03 -5.64
N ALA A 363 -3.59 25.08 -6.36
CA ALA A 363 -3.34 23.73 -5.83
C ALA A 363 -2.37 23.70 -4.63
N THR A 364 -1.48 24.70 -4.50
CA THR A 364 -0.59 24.86 -3.34
C THR A 364 -1.35 25.41 -2.13
N TYR A 365 -2.29 26.34 -2.34
CA TYR A 365 -3.20 26.81 -1.30
C TYR A 365 -4.14 25.71 -0.80
N VAL A 366 -4.67 24.86 -1.68
CA VAL A 366 -5.45 23.68 -1.27
C VAL A 366 -4.63 22.77 -0.36
N GLY A 367 -3.34 22.54 -0.67
CA GLY A 367 -2.44 21.77 0.20
C GLY A 367 -2.23 22.41 1.58
N MET A 368 -2.10 23.73 1.66
CA MET A 368 -2.05 24.46 2.94
C MET A 368 -3.34 24.29 3.73
N ALA A 369 -4.49 24.42 3.07
CA ALA A 369 -5.79 24.26 3.69
C ALA A 369 -6.00 22.87 4.28
N ALA A 370 -5.60 21.82 3.55
CA ALA A 370 -5.66 20.44 4.03
C ALA A 370 -4.91 20.26 5.36
N ILE A 371 -3.71 20.86 5.48
CA ILE A 371 -2.94 20.84 6.73
C ILE A 371 -3.67 21.56 7.86
N PHE A 372 -4.23 22.75 7.62
CA PHE A 372 -4.97 23.48 8.65
C PHE A 372 -6.26 22.77 9.05
N THR A 373 -6.94 22.11 8.11
CA THR A 373 -8.06 21.20 8.41
C THR A 373 -7.61 20.07 9.33
N ALA A 374 -6.48 19.42 9.05
CA ALA A 374 -5.92 18.36 9.89
C ALA A 374 -5.53 18.87 11.29
N LYS A 375 -5.04 20.12 11.40
CA LYS A 375 -4.77 20.81 12.67
C LYS A 375 -6.04 21.34 13.36
N GLN A 376 -7.22 21.14 12.78
CA GLN A 376 -8.51 21.66 13.25
C GLN A 376 -8.62 23.19 13.29
N ASP A 377 -7.74 23.91 12.58
CA ASP A 377 -7.82 25.36 12.40
C ASP A 377 -8.69 25.68 11.17
N LYS A 378 -10.00 25.66 11.39
CA LYS A 378 -11.01 25.89 10.35
C LYS A 378 -10.89 27.26 9.69
N ASN A 379 -10.50 28.29 10.44
CA ASN A 379 -10.39 29.66 9.94
C ASN A 379 -9.26 29.78 8.93
N GLN A 380 -8.06 29.28 9.27
CA GLN A 380 -6.95 29.31 8.33
C GLN A 380 -7.20 28.41 7.13
N SER A 381 -7.80 27.24 7.34
CA SER A 381 -8.18 26.37 6.23
C SER A 381 -9.13 27.07 5.25
N LEU A 382 -10.19 27.71 5.76
CA LEU A 382 -11.15 28.43 4.95
C LEU A 382 -10.50 29.62 4.20
N ASN A 383 -9.58 30.33 4.84
CA ASN A 383 -8.82 31.41 4.19
C ASN A 383 -8.05 30.90 2.97
N TYR A 384 -7.27 29.82 3.12
CA TYR A 384 -6.51 29.26 2.00
C TYR A 384 -7.39 28.64 0.91
N LEU A 385 -8.52 28.01 1.26
CA LEU A 385 -9.49 27.53 0.26
C LEU A 385 -10.09 28.69 -0.53
N ASN A 386 -10.41 29.80 0.13
CA ASN A 386 -10.90 30.99 -0.54
C ASN A 386 -9.83 31.64 -1.43
N GLU A 387 -8.56 31.66 -1.03
CA GLU A 387 -7.46 32.11 -1.88
C GLU A 387 -7.29 31.22 -3.12
N ALA A 388 -7.38 29.89 -2.97
CA ALA A 388 -7.39 28.96 -4.09
C ALA A 388 -8.56 29.21 -5.04
N LEU A 389 -9.77 29.31 -4.50
CA LEU A 389 -11.00 29.56 -5.26
C LEU A 389 -10.94 30.90 -6.01
N ASN A 390 -10.51 31.97 -5.35
CA ASN A 390 -10.35 33.29 -5.94
C ASN A 390 -9.25 33.34 -7.00
N THR A 391 -8.21 32.52 -6.86
CA THR A 391 -7.14 32.39 -7.86
C THR A 391 -7.68 31.75 -9.13
N GLU A 392 -8.47 30.68 -9.01
CA GLU A 392 -9.04 29.96 -10.15
C GLU A 392 -10.15 30.74 -10.87
N ILE A 393 -11.11 31.32 -10.13
CA ILE A 393 -12.28 32.01 -10.73
C ILE A 393 -11.87 33.24 -11.56
N LYS A 394 -10.70 33.84 -11.29
CA LYS A 394 -10.18 34.98 -12.06
C LYS A 394 -9.62 34.58 -13.43
N LEU A 395 -9.37 33.29 -13.67
CA LEU A 395 -8.82 32.80 -14.92
C LEU A 395 -9.93 32.61 -15.96
N GLU A 396 -9.60 32.87 -17.24
CA GLU A 396 -10.53 32.62 -18.35
C GLU A 396 -10.91 31.14 -18.46
N GLN A 397 -10.00 30.25 -18.07
CA GLN A 397 -10.18 28.79 -18.08
C GLN A 397 -9.81 28.26 -16.69
N PRO A 398 -10.76 28.23 -15.74
CA PRO A 398 -10.48 27.73 -14.39
C PRO A 398 -10.25 26.21 -14.40
N ASN A 399 -9.36 25.75 -13.53
CA ASN A 399 -9.17 24.33 -13.27
C ASN A 399 -10.37 23.82 -12.46
N LYS A 400 -11.29 23.15 -13.16
CA LYS A 400 -12.54 22.63 -12.59
C LYS A 400 -12.32 21.61 -11.47
N GLU A 401 -11.29 20.79 -11.56
CA GLU A 401 -10.94 19.83 -10.49
C GLU A 401 -10.54 20.56 -9.20
N THR A 402 -9.74 21.63 -9.31
CA THR A 402 -9.35 22.46 -8.16
C THR A 402 -10.57 23.16 -7.57
N LEU A 403 -11.47 23.70 -8.40
CA LEU A 403 -12.73 24.31 -7.94
C LEU A 403 -13.62 23.29 -7.21
N LEU A 404 -13.79 22.09 -7.77
CA LEU A 404 -14.56 21.00 -7.17
C LEU A 404 -14.03 20.68 -5.76
N ASN A 405 -12.72 20.47 -5.64
CA ASN A 405 -12.07 20.18 -4.37
C ASN A 405 -12.26 21.32 -3.37
N CYS A 406 -12.09 22.58 -3.80
CA CYS A 406 -12.31 23.75 -2.94
C CYS A 406 -13.74 23.79 -2.41
N TYR A 407 -14.75 23.66 -3.28
CA TYR A 407 -16.15 23.66 -2.86
C TYR A 407 -16.48 22.49 -1.93
N ASN A 408 -15.97 21.28 -2.21
CA ASN A 408 -16.18 20.13 -1.35
C ASN A 408 -15.57 20.35 0.05
N ASP A 409 -14.35 20.85 0.13
CA ASP A 409 -13.65 21.07 1.40
C ASP A 409 -14.26 22.23 2.21
N ILE A 410 -14.67 23.32 1.54
CA ILE A 410 -15.44 24.41 2.17
C ILE A 410 -16.77 23.87 2.70
N GLY A 411 -17.47 23.04 1.90
CA GLY A 411 -18.71 22.38 2.31
C GLY A 411 -18.54 21.53 3.56
N PHE A 412 -17.42 20.80 3.66
CA PHE A 412 -17.06 20.03 4.85
C PHE A 412 -16.82 20.91 6.08
N ILE A 413 -16.04 21.99 5.93
CA ILE A 413 -15.81 22.93 7.03
C ILE A 413 -17.13 23.50 7.54
N HIS A 414 -18.00 23.98 6.65
CA HIS A 414 -19.32 24.50 7.03
C HIS A 414 -20.21 23.44 7.70
N PHE A 415 -20.19 22.19 7.24
CA PHE A 415 -20.88 21.09 7.90
C PHE A 415 -20.42 20.93 9.35
N THR A 416 -19.10 20.92 9.59
CA THR A 416 -18.56 20.80 10.96
C THR A 416 -18.82 22.02 11.83
N GLU A 417 -19.17 23.16 11.25
CA GLU A 417 -19.63 24.38 11.94
C GLU A 417 -21.15 24.42 12.13
N GLN A 418 -21.87 23.38 11.70
CA GLN A 418 -23.33 23.30 11.72
C GLN A 418 -24.02 24.36 10.84
N LYS A 419 -23.29 24.93 9.88
CA LYS A 419 -23.77 25.84 8.83
C LYS A 419 -24.31 25.02 7.66
N TYR A 420 -25.44 24.36 7.88
CA TYR A 420 -25.93 23.33 6.97
C TYR A 420 -26.34 23.87 5.59
N ASP A 421 -26.91 25.07 5.53
CA ASP A 421 -27.34 25.66 4.25
C ASP A 421 -26.15 26.07 3.39
N GLU A 422 -25.12 26.67 4.00
CA GLU A 422 -23.86 26.99 3.33
C GLU A 422 -23.11 25.71 2.93
N SER A 423 -23.16 24.66 3.75
CA SER A 423 -22.58 23.36 3.41
C SER A 423 -23.25 22.76 2.18
N LEU A 424 -24.59 22.69 2.15
CA LEU A 424 -25.35 22.21 0.99
C LEU A 424 -25.07 23.03 -0.27
N PHE A 425 -25.00 24.36 -0.15
CA PHE A 425 -24.66 25.23 -1.28
C PHE A 425 -23.30 24.86 -1.89
N ASN A 426 -22.27 24.69 -1.06
CA ASN A 426 -20.93 24.35 -1.53
C ASN A 426 -20.87 22.92 -2.09
N TYR A 427 -21.50 21.94 -1.44
CA TYR A 427 -21.56 20.58 -1.99
C TYR A 427 -22.34 20.50 -3.30
N GLN A 428 -23.40 21.29 -3.47
CA GLN A 428 -24.12 21.36 -4.74
C GLN A 428 -23.22 21.95 -5.85
N LYS A 429 -22.43 22.99 -5.55
CA LYS A 429 -21.43 23.51 -6.50
C LYS A 429 -20.38 22.47 -6.87
N ALA A 430 -19.86 21.73 -5.90
CA ALA A 430 -18.94 20.62 -6.17
C ALA A 430 -19.60 19.54 -7.04
N LEU A 431 -20.86 19.20 -6.77
CA LEU A 431 -21.62 18.20 -7.53
C LEU A 431 -21.84 18.63 -8.98
N ASP A 432 -22.25 19.89 -9.20
CA ASP A 432 -22.48 20.44 -10.54
C ASP A 432 -21.20 20.37 -11.39
N ILE A 433 -20.05 20.74 -10.80
CA ILE A 433 -18.74 20.66 -11.47
C ILE A 433 -18.34 19.20 -11.69
N GLY A 434 -18.55 18.33 -10.70
CA GLY A 434 -18.20 16.91 -10.79
C GLY A 434 -18.94 16.18 -11.92
N ILE A 435 -20.23 16.47 -12.08
CA ILE A 435 -21.04 15.93 -13.19
C ILE A 435 -20.57 16.46 -14.55
N GLU A 436 -20.01 17.68 -14.59
CA GLU A 436 -19.48 18.27 -15.83
C GLU A 436 -18.16 17.63 -16.28
N ILE A 437 -17.26 17.31 -15.34
CA ILE A 437 -15.90 16.86 -15.67
C ILE A 437 -15.69 15.35 -15.60
N TYR A 438 -16.54 14.63 -14.87
CA TYR A 438 -16.42 13.19 -14.69
C TYR A 438 -17.61 12.42 -15.30
N PRO A 439 -17.40 11.15 -15.70
CA PRO A 439 -18.51 10.25 -15.97
C PRO A 439 -19.43 10.14 -14.75
N ALA A 440 -20.74 9.94 -14.97
CA ALA A 440 -21.73 9.85 -13.88
C ALA A 440 -21.43 8.75 -12.84
N THR A 441 -20.62 7.75 -13.21
CA THR A 441 -20.18 6.66 -12.34
C THR A 441 -18.87 6.96 -11.58
N HIS A 442 -18.33 8.17 -11.64
CA HIS A 442 -17.06 8.49 -10.99
C HIS A 442 -17.18 8.48 -9.46
N PRO A 443 -16.26 7.83 -8.72
CA PRO A 443 -16.33 7.72 -7.25
C PRO A 443 -16.45 9.06 -6.51
N ASP A 444 -15.84 10.13 -7.01
CA ASP A 444 -15.89 11.45 -6.38
C ASP A 444 -17.31 12.04 -6.38
N ILE A 445 -18.11 11.78 -7.42
CA ILE A 445 -19.53 12.15 -7.45
C ILE A 445 -20.28 11.41 -6.33
N GLY A 446 -19.97 10.11 -6.15
CA GLY A 446 -20.51 9.32 -5.05
C GLY A 446 -20.15 9.90 -3.67
N THR A 447 -18.92 10.38 -3.49
CA THR A 447 -18.48 11.03 -2.25
C THR A 447 -19.26 12.32 -1.98
N ILE A 448 -19.51 13.15 -2.99
CA ILE A 448 -20.28 14.38 -2.83
C ILE A 448 -21.74 14.08 -2.45
N TYR A 449 -22.39 13.09 -3.06
CA TYR A 449 -23.72 12.65 -2.65
C TYR A 449 -23.76 12.16 -1.19
N MET A 450 -22.76 11.40 -0.76
CA MET A 450 -22.65 10.95 0.63
C MET A 450 -22.54 12.15 1.58
N ASN A 451 -21.75 13.16 1.22
CA ASN A 451 -21.60 14.38 2.01
C ASN A 451 -22.91 15.16 2.12
N ILE A 452 -23.64 15.35 1.02
CA ILE A 452 -24.99 15.95 1.02
C ILE A 452 -25.94 15.15 1.92
N GLY A 453 -25.92 13.82 1.81
CA GLY A 453 -26.72 12.92 2.65
C GLY A 453 -26.43 13.10 4.15
N ASN A 454 -25.16 13.24 4.53
CA ASN A 454 -24.77 13.51 5.92
C ASN A 454 -25.32 14.85 6.43
N VAL A 455 -25.34 15.90 5.58
CA VAL A 455 -25.93 17.19 5.96
C VAL A 455 -27.43 17.05 6.19
N TYR A 456 -28.15 16.36 5.31
CA TYR A 456 -29.58 16.10 5.50
C TYR A 456 -29.88 15.24 6.73
N GLN A 457 -29.05 14.25 7.03
CA GLN A 457 -29.17 13.45 8.25
C GLN A 457 -29.02 14.33 9.50
N ALA A 458 -28.04 15.24 9.52
CA ALA A 458 -27.84 16.18 10.63
C ALA A 458 -29.02 17.16 10.78
N GLN A 459 -29.66 17.54 9.67
CA GLN A 459 -30.92 18.31 9.66
C GLN A 459 -32.17 17.45 10.00
N LYS A 460 -32.02 16.16 10.27
CA LYS A 460 -33.12 15.18 10.50
C LYS A 460 -34.07 15.01 9.31
N ARG A 461 -33.61 15.33 8.10
CA ARG A 461 -34.31 15.11 6.83
C ARG A 461 -33.93 13.74 6.28
N TYR A 462 -34.45 12.69 6.91
CA TYR A 462 -33.96 11.33 6.72
C TYR A 462 -34.25 10.77 5.31
N GLU A 463 -35.37 11.13 4.71
CA GLU A 463 -35.73 10.71 3.35
C GLU A 463 -34.77 11.30 2.31
N ASP A 464 -34.46 12.60 2.42
CA ASP A 464 -33.47 13.27 1.56
C ASP A 464 -32.07 12.66 1.78
N ALA A 465 -31.72 12.34 3.03
CA ALA A 465 -30.46 11.68 3.35
C ALA A 465 -30.35 10.29 2.70
N LEU A 466 -31.42 9.47 2.80
CA LEU A 466 -31.47 8.14 2.19
C LEU A 466 -31.39 8.21 0.65
N GLU A 467 -32.06 9.18 0.02
CA GLU A 467 -31.98 9.34 -1.44
C GLU A 467 -30.54 9.59 -1.90
N ASN A 468 -29.84 10.52 -1.23
CA ASN A 468 -28.45 10.86 -1.57
C ASN A 468 -27.49 9.70 -1.24
N MET A 469 -27.69 9.00 -0.12
CA MET A 469 -26.89 7.82 0.22
C MET A 469 -27.08 6.67 -0.77
N ARG A 470 -28.29 6.47 -1.31
CA ARG A 470 -28.56 5.47 -2.36
C ARG A 470 -27.85 5.82 -3.66
N LYS A 471 -27.91 7.08 -4.10
CA LYS A 471 -27.14 7.55 -5.27
C LYS A 471 -25.64 7.32 -5.10
N SER A 472 -25.11 7.62 -3.92
CA SER A 472 -23.71 7.35 -3.58
C SER A 472 -23.37 5.87 -3.66
N LEU A 473 -24.20 5.01 -3.05
CA LEU A 473 -24.01 3.56 -3.06
C LEU A 473 -24.08 2.97 -4.47
N ASP A 474 -25.02 3.40 -5.31
CA ASP A 474 -25.17 2.92 -6.69
C ASP A 474 -23.93 3.26 -7.54
N ILE A 475 -23.40 4.48 -7.39
CA ILE A 475 -22.15 4.90 -8.05
C ILE A 475 -20.99 4.02 -7.59
N GLN A 476 -20.84 3.81 -6.28
CA GLN A 476 -19.76 3.00 -5.72
C GLN A 476 -19.85 1.54 -6.14
N LEU A 477 -21.04 0.93 -6.15
CA LEU A 477 -21.24 -0.45 -6.60
C LEU A 477 -20.95 -0.62 -8.10
N THR A 478 -21.10 0.45 -8.89
CA THR A 478 -20.81 0.43 -10.33
C THR A 478 -19.31 0.64 -10.61
N SER A 479 -18.62 1.42 -9.78
CA SER A 479 -17.24 1.88 -10.02
C SER A 479 -16.18 1.16 -9.21
N LEU A 480 -16.55 0.49 -8.12
CA LEU A 480 -15.64 -0.15 -7.19
C LEU A 480 -15.99 -1.64 -7.05
N PRO A 481 -15.02 -2.50 -6.68
CA PRO A 481 -15.32 -3.86 -6.26
C PRO A 481 -16.40 -3.87 -5.17
N VAL A 482 -17.30 -4.86 -5.21
CA VAL A 482 -18.43 -4.96 -4.26
C VAL A 482 -17.98 -5.01 -2.79
N ASP A 483 -16.75 -5.44 -2.55
CA ASP A 483 -16.12 -5.50 -1.23
C ASP A 483 -15.16 -4.33 -0.96
N HIS A 484 -15.31 -3.20 -1.66
CA HIS A 484 -14.52 -2.00 -1.40
C HIS A 484 -14.90 -1.33 -0.06
N PRO A 485 -13.94 -0.80 0.74
CA PRO A 485 -14.22 -0.12 2.01
C PRO A 485 -15.20 1.05 1.91
N ASP A 486 -15.23 1.76 0.78
CA ASP A 486 -16.18 2.86 0.57
C ASP A 486 -17.63 2.36 0.44
N VAL A 487 -17.86 1.20 -0.19
CA VAL A 487 -19.18 0.55 -0.22
C VAL A 487 -19.62 0.20 1.20
N ALA A 488 -18.70 -0.31 2.02
CA ALA A 488 -18.98 -0.58 3.43
C ALA A 488 -19.31 0.70 4.23
N ARG A 489 -18.63 1.82 3.93
CA ARG A 489 -18.93 3.12 4.55
C ARG A 489 -20.35 3.59 4.20
N SER A 490 -20.76 3.46 2.94
CA SER A 490 -22.11 3.82 2.50
C SER A 490 -23.18 2.97 3.17
N PHE A 491 -22.98 1.65 3.26
CA PHE A 491 -23.88 0.78 4.03
C PHE A 491 -23.97 1.19 5.50
N ASN A 492 -22.84 1.52 6.13
CA ASN A 492 -22.85 1.97 7.52
C ASN A 492 -23.58 3.31 7.69
N ASN A 493 -23.46 4.25 6.76
CA ASN A 493 -24.17 5.53 6.84
C ASN A 493 -25.68 5.35 6.64
N ILE A 494 -26.11 4.49 5.71
CA ILE A 494 -27.52 4.13 5.53
C ILE A 494 -28.07 3.47 6.81
N SER A 495 -27.29 2.58 7.44
CA SER A 495 -27.63 1.99 8.73
C SER A 495 -27.86 3.05 9.80
N GLY A 496 -26.96 4.03 9.91
CA GLY A 496 -27.10 5.15 10.84
C GLY A 496 -28.35 6.00 10.62
N ILE A 497 -28.77 6.19 9.36
CA ILE A 497 -30.01 6.92 9.05
C ILE A 497 -31.24 6.12 9.50
N TYR A 498 -31.33 4.83 9.17
CA TYR A 498 -32.43 3.97 9.63
C TYR A 498 -32.48 3.87 11.16
N HIS A 499 -31.32 3.82 11.82
CA HIS A 499 -31.23 3.88 13.28
C HIS A 499 -31.85 5.17 13.84
N SER A 500 -31.52 6.32 13.26
CA SER A 500 -32.10 7.61 13.67
C SER A 500 -33.61 7.71 13.40
N MET A 501 -34.15 6.93 12.46
CA MET A 501 -35.59 6.79 12.21
C MET A 501 -36.28 5.79 13.17
N GLY A 502 -35.51 5.03 13.97
CA GLY A 502 -36.02 3.95 14.81
C GLY A 502 -36.33 2.65 14.06
N HIS A 503 -35.91 2.53 12.81
CA HIS A 503 -36.07 1.32 11.99
C HIS A 503 -34.86 0.39 12.21
N TYR A 504 -34.81 -0.24 13.38
CA TYR A 504 -33.62 -0.97 13.82
C TYR A 504 -33.32 -2.23 13.00
N GLU A 505 -34.34 -2.92 12.47
CA GLU A 505 -34.16 -4.11 11.62
C GLU A 505 -33.53 -3.77 10.26
N ASP A 506 -33.95 -2.66 9.65
CA ASP A 506 -33.35 -2.15 8.42
C ASP A 506 -31.90 -1.74 8.69
N ALA A 507 -31.68 -0.97 9.77
CA ALA A 507 -30.34 -0.55 10.17
C ALA A 507 -29.41 -1.75 10.41
N LEU A 508 -29.89 -2.82 11.05
CA LEU A 508 -29.14 -4.05 11.29
C LEU A 508 -28.74 -4.75 9.98
N THR A 509 -29.64 -4.79 9.01
CA THR A 509 -29.37 -5.37 7.69
C THR A 509 -28.22 -4.64 6.99
N TYR A 510 -28.26 -3.31 6.97
CA TYR A 510 -27.21 -2.50 6.38
C TYR A 510 -25.88 -2.57 7.15
N CYS A 511 -25.92 -2.61 8.48
CA CYS A 511 -24.72 -2.76 9.30
C CYS A 511 -24.02 -4.11 9.05
N LYS A 512 -24.79 -5.21 8.92
CA LYS A 512 -24.27 -6.55 8.57
C LYS A 512 -23.58 -6.56 7.20
N ASN A 513 -24.14 -5.87 6.21
CA ASN A 513 -23.52 -5.75 4.89
C ASN A 513 -22.16 -5.03 4.97
N ALA A 514 -22.08 -3.91 5.71
CA ALA A 514 -20.83 -3.22 5.95
C ALA A 514 -19.80 -4.14 6.65
N LEU A 515 -20.24 -4.84 7.70
CA LEU A 515 -19.37 -5.73 8.47
C LEU A 515 -18.81 -6.88 7.63
N ASN A 516 -19.63 -7.51 6.78
CA ASN A 516 -19.19 -8.59 5.90
C ASN A 516 -18.06 -8.16 4.95
N ILE A 517 -18.13 -6.93 4.43
CA ILE A 517 -17.08 -6.37 3.58
C ILE A 517 -15.78 -6.20 4.39
N TYR A 518 -15.85 -5.57 5.56
CA TYR A 518 -14.66 -5.38 6.40
C TYR A 518 -14.08 -6.71 6.90
N MET A 519 -14.91 -7.73 7.10
CA MET A 519 -14.47 -9.08 7.46
C MET A 519 -13.63 -9.73 6.36
N LYS A 520 -13.92 -9.45 5.08
CA LYS A 520 -13.18 -10.00 3.94
C LYS A 520 -11.87 -9.26 3.67
N ARG A 521 -11.84 -7.93 3.86
CA ARG A 521 -10.71 -7.08 3.40
C ARG A 521 -9.70 -6.68 4.46
N MET A 522 -10.11 -6.58 5.72
CA MET A 522 -9.22 -6.07 6.78
C MET A 522 -8.75 -7.18 7.71
N PRO A 523 -7.60 -7.04 8.39
CA PRO A 523 -7.19 -7.94 9.46
C PRO A 523 -8.23 -8.03 10.58
N GLU A 524 -8.23 -9.12 11.34
CA GLU A 524 -9.21 -9.36 12.41
C GLU A 524 -9.21 -8.27 13.50
N ASN A 525 -8.03 -7.74 13.81
CA ASN A 525 -7.83 -6.70 14.81
C ASN A 525 -7.95 -5.26 14.26
N HIS A 526 -8.51 -5.05 13.07
CA HIS A 526 -8.58 -3.70 12.50
C HIS A 526 -9.58 -2.80 13.28
N PRO A 527 -9.21 -1.56 13.68
CA PRO A 527 -10.06 -0.66 14.48
C PRO A 527 -11.46 -0.41 13.91
N ASN A 528 -11.60 -0.32 12.57
CA ASN A 528 -12.91 -0.14 11.93
C ASN A 528 -13.90 -1.29 12.17
N ARG A 529 -13.42 -2.52 12.43
CA ARG A 529 -14.30 -3.63 12.84
C ARG A 529 -14.91 -3.38 14.22
N ALA A 530 -14.14 -2.81 15.15
CA ALA A 530 -14.64 -2.44 16.48
C ALA A 530 -15.71 -1.33 16.42
N VAL A 531 -15.60 -0.38 15.47
CA VAL A 531 -16.64 0.63 15.23
C VAL A 531 -17.95 -0.03 14.79
N LEU A 532 -17.89 -0.96 13.82
CA LEU A 532 -19.08 -1.67 13.38
C LEU A 532 -19.66 -2.59 14.46
N TYR A 533 -18.81 -3.24 15.27
CA TYR A 533 -19.30 -4.01 16.41
C TYR A 533 -20.05 -3.13 17.42
N ASN A 534 -19.61 -1.90 17.67
CA ASN A 534 -20.38 -0.95 18.48
C ASN A 534 -21.76 -0.65 17.88
N ASN A 535 -21.83 -0.41 16.56
CA ASN A 535 -23.11 -0.17 15.89
C ASN A 535 -24.04 -1.40 15.98
N MET A 536 -23.49 -2.61 15.81
CA MET A 536 -24.24 -3.86 15.97
C MET A 536 -24.75 -4.03 17.41
N ILE A 537 -23.93 -3.75 18.43
CA ILE A 537 -24.30 -3.80 19.85
C ILE A 537 -25.49 -2.88 20.11
N GLU A 538 -25.41 -1.62 19.70
CA GLU A 538 -26.49 -0.65 19.87
C GLU A 538 -27.79 -1.11 19.21
N LEU A 539 -27.70 -1.62 17.98
CA LEU A 539 -28.86 -2.12 17.23
C LEU A 539 -29.50 -3.34 17.91
N TYR A 540 -28.70 -4.30 18.37
CA TYR A 540 -29.21 -5.46 19.09
C TYR A 540 -29.82 -5.10 20.44
N ASP A 541 -29.22 -4.15 21.17
CA ASP A 541 -29.78 -3.65 22.43
C ASP A 541 -31.16 -3.00 22.21
N LYS A 542 -31.32 -2.21 21.14
CA LYS A 542 -32.62 -1.60 20.77
C LYS A 542 -33.67 -2.64 20.38
N LEU A 543 -33.25 -3.76 19.80
CA LEU A 543 -34.11 -4.90 19.46
C LEU A 543 -34.36 -5.85 20.64
N GLY A 544 -33.73 -5.62 21.81
CA GLY A 544 -33.83 -6.51 22.98
C GLY A 544 -33.07 -7.84 22.84
N GLN A 545 -32.19 -7.95 21.85
CA GLN A 545 -31.43 -9.15 21.50
C GLN A 545 -30.09 -9.16 22.24
N LEU A 546 -30.15 -9.35 23.56
CA LEU A 546 -29.01 -9.19 24.47
C LEU A 546 -27.91 -10.23 24.28
N ASN A 547 -28.23 -11.45 23.81
CA ASN A 547 -27.20 -12.48 23.56
C ASN A 547 -26.32 -12.12 22.36
N GLU A 548 -26.92 -11.60 21.29
CA GLU A 548 -26.23 -11.14 20.11
C GLU A 548 -25.40 -9.90 20.43
N SER A 549 -25.95 -8.94 21.17
CA SER A 549 -25.21 -7.78 21.69
C SER A 549 -23.95 -8.23 22.45
N LEU A 550 -24.09 -9.18 23.38
CA LEU A 550 -22.98 -9.71 24.18
C LEU A 550 -21.88 -10.36 23.32
N ASP A 551 -22.24 -11.13 22.29
CA ASP A 551 -21.26 -11.73 21.35
C ASP A 551 -20.40 -10.65 20.66
N TYR A 552 -21.02 -9.57 20.21
CA TYR A 552 -20.28 -8.44 19.61
C TYR A 552 -19.47 -7.64 20.63
N GLN A 553 -19.91 -7.55 21.89
CA GLN A 553 -19.11 -6.94 22.95
C GLN A 553 -17.81 -7.70 23.20
N TYR A 554 -17.84 -9.04 23.18
CA TYR A 554 -16.63 -9.85 23.28
C TYR A 554 -15.68 -9.62 22.10
N LYS A 555 -16.19 -9.68 20.87
CA LYS A 555 -15.36 -9.43 19.67
C LYS A 555 -14.73 -8.03 19.67
N LYS A 556 -15.45 -7.02 20.16
CA LYS A 556 -14.91 -5.67 20.32
C LYS A 556 -13.80 -5.63 21.38
N LEU A 557 -14.01 -6.29 22.52
CA LEU A 557 -13.02 -6.35 23.60
C LEU A 557 -11.71 -6.98 23.11
N ASP A 558 -11.79 -8.06 22.33
CA ASP A 558 -10.60 -8.72 21.76
C ASP A 558 -9.78 -7.77 20.88
N ILE A 559 -10.44 -6.96 20.04
CA ILE A 559 -9.77 -5.93 19.24
C ILE A 559 -9.10 -4.90 20.14
N TYR A 560 -9.79 -4.40 21.17
CA TYR A 560 -9.23 -3.40 22.08
C TYR A 560 -8.03 -3.93 22.85
N LEU A 561 -8.07 -5.17 23.34
CA LEU A 561 -6.93 -5.80 24.02
C LEU A 561 -5.72 -5.99 23.08
N ALA A 562 -5.96 -6.24 21.79
CA ALA A 562 -4.90 -6.43 20.80
C ALA A 562 -4.30 -5.12 20.26
N THR A 563 -5.03 -3.99 20.32
CA THR A 563 -4.65 -2.76 19.60
C THR A 563 -4.43 -1.53 20.46
N LEU A 564 -5.06 -1.46 21.64
CA LEU A 564 -4.95 -0.30 22.52
C LEU A 564 -3.85 -0.52 23.56
N GLN A 565 -3.41 0.57 24.18
CA GLN A 565 -2.52 0.45 25.34
C GLN A 565 -3.26 -0.24 26.50
N PRO A 566 -2.58 -1.04 27.34
CA PRO A 566 -3.22 -1.79 28.43
C PRO A 566 -3.94 -0.94 29.50
N ASP A 567 -3.80 0.38 29.47
CA ASP A 567 -4.43 1.36 30.34
C ASP A 567 -5.50 2.22 29.63
N ASP A 568 -5.81 1.94 28.36
CA ASP A 568 -6.86 2.66 27.63
C ASP A 568 -8.24 2.42 28.26
N ALA A 569 -8.88 3.52 28.67
CA ALA A 569 -10.17 3.56 29.35
C ALA A 569 -11.27 2.71 28.66
N LYS A 570 -11.21 2.57 27.33
CA LYS A 570 -12.19 1.80 26.54
C LYS A 570 -12.26 0.34 26.94
N ILE A 571 -11.15 -0.24 27.42
CA ILE A 571 -11.11 -1.63 27.89
C ILE A 571 -11.96 -1.76 29.16
N GLY A 572 -11.72 -0.91 30.16
CA GLY A 572 -12.49 -0.90 31.41
C GLY A 572 -13.98 -0.62 31.21
N ILE A 573 -14.32 0.31 30.33
CA ILE A 573 -15.71 0.59 29.96
C ILE A 573 -16.36 -0.66 29.36
N THR A 574 -15.66 -1.37 28.47
CA THR A 574 -16.18 -2.57 27.82
C THR A 574 -16.39 -3.72 28.80
N TYR A 575 -15.51 -3.91 29.79
CA TYR A 575 -15.74 -4.88 30.87
C TYR A 575 -17.02 -4.56 31.66
N ASN A 576 -17.21 -3.29 32.03
CA ASN A 576 -18.40 -2.88 32.78
C ASN A 576 -19.70 -3.04 31.96
N THR A 577 -19.67 -2.77 30.65
CA THR A 577 -20.85 -3.00 29.79
C THR A 577 -21.16 -4.48 29.64
N ILE A 578 -20.14 -5.35 29.50
CA ILE A 578 -20.33 -6.80 29.44
C ILE A 578 -20.97 -7.31 30.74
N ALA A 579 -20.48 -6.86 31.89
CA ALA A 579 -21.04 -7.21 33.18
C ALA A 579 -22.54 -6.82 33.28
N ALA A 580 -22.90 -5.61 32.85
CA ALA A 580 -24.28 -5.15 32.84
C ALA A 580 -25.17 -5.99 31.91
N THR A 581 -24.70 -6.32 30.70
CA THR A 581 -25.45 -7.17 29.76
C THR A 581 -25.63 -8.60 30.28
N LEU A 582 -24.59 -9.19 30.89
CA LEU A 582 -24.68 -10.50 31.54
C LEU A 582 -25.65 -10.51 32.72
N ALA A 583 -25.64 -9.46 33.53
CA ALA A 583 -26.59 -9.30 34.63
C ALA A 583 -28.04 -9.18 34.12
N ALA A 584 -28.27 -8.45 33.04
CA ALA A 584 -29.57 -8.36 32.38
C ALA A 584 -30.03 -9.72 31.82
N LEU A 585 -29.10 -10.56 31.36
CA LEU A 585 -29.33 -11.95 30.95
C LEU A 585 -29.46 -12.93 32.14
N ARG A 586 -29.37 -12.47 33.38
CA ARG A 586 -29.34 -13.26 34.62
C ARG A 586 -28.19 -14.27 34.71
N ARG A 587 -27.07 -14.00 34.03
CA ARG A 587 -25.82 -14.76 34.11
C ARG A 587 -24.92 -14.15 35.17
N PHE A 588 -25.37 -14.17 36.42
CA PHE A 588 -24.78 -13.36 37.50
C PHE A 588 -23.34 -13.74 37.84
N ASP A 589 -22.96 -15.03 37.77
CA ASP A 589 -21.60 -15.48 38.05
C ASP A 589 -20.59 -14.88 37.05
N GLU A 590 -20.91 -14.93 35.77
CA GLU A 590 -20.09 -14.32 34.71
C GLU A 590 -20.13 -12.79 34.79
N ALA A 591 -21.30 -12.21 35.13
CA ALA A 591 -21.44 -10.78 35.32
C ALA A 591 -20.53 -10.26 36.44
N ALA A 592 -20.45 -10.99 37.56
CA ALA A 592 -19.58 -10.66 38.69
C ALA A 592 -18.10 -10.73 38.30
N GLU A 593 -17.69 -11.73 37.50
CA GLU A 593 -16.32 -11.83 37.00
C GLU A 593 -15.93 -10.60 36.16
N TYR A 594 -16.80 -10.19 35.23
CA TYR A 594 -16.54 -9.02 34.38
C TYR A 594 -16.63 -7.70 35.14
N ALA A 595 -17.52 -7.60 36.13
CA ALA A 595 -17.62 -6.43 37.00
C ALA A 595 -16.36 -6.28 37.87
N LEU A 596 -15.82 -7.39 38.40
CA LEU A 596 -14.52 -7.40 39.10
C LEU A 596 -13.39 -6.92 38.18
N LYS A 597 -13.30 -7.45 36.95
CA LYS A 597 -12.31 -6.99 35.95
C LYS A 597 -12.42 -5.48 35.70
N ALA A 598 -13.64 -4.94 35.62
CA ALA A 598 -13.87 -3.51 35.45
C ALA A 598 -13.41 -2.68 36.67
N VAL A 599 -13.71 -3.13 37.89
CA VAL A 599 -13.27 -2.47 39.14
C VAL A 599 -11.75 -2.49 39.27
N ASP A 600 -11.12 -3.64 39.04
CA ASP A 600 -9.67 -3.79 39.11
C ASP A 600 -8.98 -2.89 38.06
N PHE A 601 -9.50 -2.88 36.84
CA PHE A 601 -8.99 -2.03 35.77
C PHE A 601 -9.09 -0.55 36.14
N THR A 602 -10.29 -0.08 36.51
CA THR A 602 -10.54 1.33 36.81
C THR A 602 -9.81 1.80 38.06
N THR A 603 -9.65 0.94 39.07
CA THR A 603 -8.83 1.21 40.26
C THR A 603 -7.36 1.39 39.88
N ARG A 604 -6.82 0.51 39.03
CA ARG A 604 -5.43 0.60 38.57
C ARG A 604 -5.15 1.85 37.73
N VAL A 605 -6.07 2.21 36.83
CA VAL A 605 -5.87 3.32 35.87
C VAL A 605 -6.22 4.69 36.46
N PHE A 606 -7.34 4.80 37.19
CA PHE A 606 -7.86 6.08 37.68
C PHE A 606 -7.79 6.24 39.21
N GLY A 607 -7.49 5.18 39.94
CA GLY A 607 -7.52 5.15 41.40
C GLY A 607 -8.90 4.81 41.98
N ALA A 608 -8.89 4.34 43.23
CA ALA A 608 -10.08 3.86 43.93
C ALA A 608 -11.18 4.93 44.14
N ASN A 609 -10.78 6.21 44.25
CA ASN A 609 -11.71 7.31 44.51
C ASN A 609 -12.34 7.93 43.26
N HIS A 610 -11.91 7.52 42.06
CA HIS A 610 -12.42 8.07 40.80
C HIS A 610 -13.90 7.72 40.60
N PRO A 611 -14.73 8.64 40.05
CA PRO A 611 -16.15 8.37 39.82
C PRO A 611 -16.42 7.10 39.02
N ALA A 612 -15.63 6.81 37.97
CA ALA A 612 -15.81 5.60 37.17
C ALA A 612 -15.58 4.31 37.98
N THR A 613 -14.58 4.31 38.87
CA THR A 613 -14.28 3.18 39.76
C THR A 613 -15.41 2.95 40.75
N LYS A 614 -15.96 4.04 41.31
CA LYS A 614 -17.13 3.97 42.19
C LYS A 614 -18.36 3.43 41.47
N THR A 615 -18.60 3.82 40.22
CA THR A 615 -19.69 3.28 39.39
C THR A 615 -19.50 1.79 39.15
N CYS A 616 -18.31 1.33 38.77
CA CYS A 616 -18.04 -0.10 38.56
C CYS A 616 -18.21 -0.90 39.87
N ALA A 617 -17.75 -0.37 41.00
CA ALA A 617 -17.89 -1.02 42.31
C ALA A 617 -19.35 -1.13 42.74
N LYS A 618 -20.15 -0.08 42.51
CA LYS A 618 -21.59 -0.11 42.75
C LYS A 618 -22.29 -1.16 41.88
N ASN A 619 -21.96 -1.23 40.59
CA ASN A 619 -22.53 -2.24 39.69
C ASN A 619 -22.18 -3.67 40.15
N LEU A 620 -20.94 -3.90 40.61
CA LEU A 620 -20.53 -5.18 41.18
C LEU A 620 -21.36 -5.53 42.42
N GLU A 621 -21.53 -4.58 43.35
CA GLU A 621 -22.35 -4.78 44.55
C GLU A 621 -23.81 -5.12 44.20
N GLU A 622 -24.40 -4.42 43.23
CA GLU A 622 -25.75 -4.72 42.74
C GLU A 622 -25.86 -6.13 42.14
N ILE A 623 -24.87 -6.56 41.35
CA ILE A 623 -24.83 -7.91 40.76
C ILE A 623 -24.71 -8.99 41.84
N LEU A 624 -23.83 -8.81 42.83
CA LEU A 624 -23.63 -9.76 43.93
C LEU A 624 -24.86 -9.87 44.83
N ASN A 625 -25.62 -8.78 45.01
CA ASN A 625 -26.87 -8.78 45.78
C ASN A 625 -28.05 -9.45 45.05
N CYS A 626 -27.93 -9.68 43.73
CA CYS A 626 -28.92 -10.38 42.93
C CYS A 626 -28.65 -11.89 42.79
N GLN A 627 -27.47 -12.37 43.21
CA GLN A 627 -27.15 -13.79 43.40
C GLN A 627 -27.82 -14.34 44.67
#